data_AF-A0AB73U610-F1
#
_entry.id   AF-A0AB73U610-F1
#
_cell.length_a   1.000
_cell.length_b   1.000
_cell.length_c   1.000
_cell.angle_alpha   90.00
_cell.angle_beta   90.00
_cell.angle_gamma   90.00
#
_symmetry.space_group_name_H-M   'P 1'
#
loop_
_entity.id
_entity.type
_entity.pdbx_description
1 polymer ?
#
loop_
_entity_poly.entity_id
_entity_poly.type
_entity_poly.pdbx_seq_one_letter_code
_entity_poly.pdbx_strand_id
1 'polypeptide(L)'
;MPQWVMSSEPTFALDPARPVLPRPDDGVQIGWMPRHAVIVRPSSTAPAAAVRQLLHSLTDELTWSQILGLQCVKDFHDAEDIRSLLEELVDTGAVIRRTRSVTAASPVIRLVGRGPLSDALAEALRHTSARIQRSTQSAHGKSWQHVDLAILADDLIADTRLLRALADAEVPHLSVRARDGTGLIGPMVLPGITSCLVSH
;
A
#
# COMPACT_ATOMS: atom_id res chain seq x y z
N MET A 1 18.58 -9.58 32.00
CA MET A 1 18.02 -8.22 31.84
C MET A 1 17.28 -8.19 30.52
N PRO A 2 15.96 -7.93 30.47
CA PRO A 2 15.30 -7.79 29.18
C PRO A 2 15.69 -6.44 28.58
N GLN A 3 16.42 -6.49 27.47
CA GLN A 3 16.77 -5.38 26.62
C GLN A 3 15.46 -4.87 25.98
N TRP A 4 15.04 -3.66 26.36
CA TRP A 4 13.90 -3.00 25.74
C TRP A 4 14.19 -2.86 24.24
N VAL A 5 13.37 -3.51 23.41
CA VAL A 5 13.42 -3.33 21.96
C VAL A 5 13.12 -1.86 21.71
N MET A 6 14.07 -1.15 21.11
CA MET A 6 13.87 0.23 20.69
C MET A 6 12.69 0.25 19.73
N SER A 7 11.64 0.98 20.09
CA SER A 7 10.56 1.31 19.18
C SER A 7 11.20 1.83 17.88
N SER A 8 11.01 1.12 16.77
CA SER A 8 11.51 1.57 15.48
C SER A 8 10.90 2.93 15.18
N GLU A 9 11.77 3.90 14.89
CA GLU A 9 11.36 5.25 14.51
C GLU A 9 10.37 5.17 13.33
N PRO A 10 9.23 5.88 13.38
CA PRO A 10 8.31 5.90 12.27
C PRO A 10 8.99 6.47 11.03
N THR A 11 8.69 5.89 9.89
CA THR A 11 9.09 6.41 8.58
C THR A 11 7.91 7.10 7.90
N PHE A 12 8.22 8.02 7.00
CA PHE A 12 7.28 8.82 6.23
C PHE A 12 7.65 8.69 4.76
N ALA A 13 6.64 8.43 3.92
CA ALA A 13 6.79 8.40 2.48
C ALA A 13 5.54 9.02 1.84
N LEU A 14 5.68 9.71 0.73
CA LEU A 14 4.57 10.20 -0.06
C LEU A 14 3.81 9.01 -0.66
N ASP A 15 2.49 9.12 -0.78
CA ASP A 15 1.72 8.10 -1.50
C ASP A 15 2.19 8.05 -2.97
N PRO A 16 2.76 6.92 -3.45
CA PRO A 16 3.30 6.83 -4.81
C PRO A 16 2.22 7.02 -5.89
N ALA A 17 0.93 6.88 -5.55
CA ALA A 17 -0.17 7.15 -6.47
C ALA A 17 -0.50 8.65 -6.60
N ARG A 18 0.16 9.54 -5.84
CA ARG A 18 -0.18 10.97 -5.74
C ARG A 18 1.01 11.87 -6.08
N PRO A 19 1.16 12.28 -7.36
CA PRO A 19 2.26 13.16 -7.79
C PRO A 19 2.26 14.52 -7.11
N VAL A 20 3.45 15.09 -6.88
CA VAL A 20 3.65 16.46 -6.39
C VAL A 20 3.74 17.41 -7.59
N LEU A 21 2.91 18.43 -7.63
CA LEU A 21 2.78 19.38 -8.73
C LEU A 21 2.95 20.82 -8.21
N PRO A 22 3.76 21.67 -8.88
CA PRO A 22 3.77 23.10 -8.59
C PRO A 22 2.46 23.74 -9.05
N ARG A 23 1.97 24.75 -8.32
CA ARG A 23 0.85 25.58 -8.75
C ARG A 23 1.29 27.01 -9.09
N PRO A 24 0.50 27.75 -9.90
CA PRO A 24 0.78 29.15 -10.22
C PRO A 24 0.65 30.11 -9.02
N ASP A 25 -0.04 29.70 -7.95
CA ASP A 25 -0.29 30.48 -6.73
C ASP A 25 0.77 30.23 -5.64
N ASP A 26 1.96 29.78 -6.04
CA ASP A 26 3.05 29.29 -5.16
C ASP A 26 2.65 28.11 -4.24
N GLY A 27 1.43 27.57 -4.39
CA GLY A 27 1.00 26.37 -3.72
C GLY A 27 1.67 25.10 -4.25
N VAL A 28 1.62 24.04 -3.44
CA VAL A 28 2.06 22.70 -3.86
C VAL A 28 0.86 21.75 -3.83
N GLN A 29 0.57 21.10 -4.95
CA GLN A 29 -0.53 20.16 -5.07
C GLN A 29 -0.02 18.71 -5.01
N ILE A 30 -0.73 17.84 -4.29
CA ILE A 30 -0.43 16.42 -4.14
C ILE A 30 -1.62 15.59 -4.67
N GLY A 31 -1.41 14.93 -5.80
CA GLY A 31 -2.42 14.15 -6.52
C GLY A 31 -3.22 14.96 -7.56
N TRP A 32 -3.76 14.25 -8.54
CA TRP A 32 -4.50 14.85 -9.67
C TRP A 32 -6.03 14.79 -9.50
N MET A 33 -6.55 13.84 -8.71
CA MET A 33 -7.99 13.62 -8.60
C MET A 33 -8.65 14.67 -7.69
N PRO A 34 -9.65 15.44 -8.14
CA PRO A 34 -10.22 16.54 -7.35
C PRO A 34 -10.73 16.15 -5.96
N ARG A 35 -11.26 14.93 -5.84
CA ARG A 35 -11.79 14.39 -4.57
C ARG A 35 -10.71 14.07 -3.54
N HIS A 36 -9.48 13.77 -3.97
CA HIS A 36 -8.39 13.32 -3.11
C HIS A 36 -7.18 14.25 -3.15
N ALA A 37 -7.11 15.21 -4.09
CA ALA A 37 -5.98 16.10 -4.22
C ALA A 37 -5.86 16.98 -2.97
N VAL A 38 -4.64 17.12 -2.46
CA VAL A 38 -4.32 17.98 -1.31
C VAL A 38 -3.53 19.16 -1.83
N ILE A 39 -3.86 20.36 -1.36
CA ILE A 39 -3.15 21.59 -1.73
C ILE A 39 -2.52 22.14 -0.46
N VAL A 40 -1.19 22.10 -0.41
CA VAL A 40 -0.40 22.75 0.63
C VAL A 40 -0.21 24.20 0.23
N ARG A 41 -0.70 25.11 1.07
CA ARG A 41 -0.48 26.55 0.89
C ARG A 41 0.73 26.96 1.73
N PRO A 42 1.78 27.52 1.11
CA PRO A 42 2.95 27.97 1.85
C PRO A 42 2.58 29.10 2.81
N SER A 43 3.31 29.16 3.92
CA SER A 43 3.25 30.24 4.90
C SER A 43 4.65 30.86 5.05
N SER A 44 4.76 31.96 5.80
CA SER A 44 6.08 32.51 6.16
C SER A 44 6.93 31.55 7.00
N THR A 45 6.30 30.56 7.66
CA THR A 45 6.98 29.53 8.46
C THR A 45 7.31 28.27 7.66
N ALA A 46 6.71 28.11 6.47
CA ALA A 46 6.92 26.99 5.56
C ALA A 46 6.96 27.47 4.09
N PRO A 47 8.13 27.91 3.60
CA PRO A 47 8.27 28.41 2.24
C PRO A 47 7.92 27.36 1.17
N ALA A 48 7.30 27.78 0.07
CA ALA A 48 6.85 26.88 -1.02
C ALA A 48 7.97 25.99 -1.57
N ALA A 49 9.16 26.56 -1.77
CA ALA A 49 10.32 25.83 -2.27
C ALA A 49 10.78 24.74 -1.29
N ALA A 50 10.80 25.05 0.01
CA ALA A 50 11.18 24.14 1.07
C ALA A 50 10.18 22.99 1.22
N VAL A 51 8.88 23.30 1.22
CA VAL A 51 7.78 22.31 1.21
C VAL A 51 7.88 21.40 -0.01
N ARG A 52 8.08 21.95 -1.20
CA ARG A 52 8.20 21.15 -2.44
C ARG A 52 9.41 20.22 -2.38
N GLN A 53 10.55 20.70 -1.89
CA GLN A 53 11.76 19.89 -1.79
C GLN A 53 11.61 18.79 -0.73
N LEU A 54 10.99 19.09 0.41
CA LEU A 54 10.65 18.09 1.43
C LEU A 54 9.75 17.00 0.84
N LEU A 55 8.66 17.38 0.17
CA LEU A 55 7.75 16.43 -0.47
C LEU A 55 8.44 15.59 -1.55
N HIS A 56 9.38 16.18 -2.30
CA HIS A 56 10.16 15.43 -3.28
C HIS A 56 11.11 14.42 -2.61
N SER A 57 11.75 14.78 -1.49
CA SER A 57 12.56 13.86 -0.70
C SER A 57 11.75 12.71 -0.09
N LEU A 58 10.48 12.95 0.24
CA LEU A 58 9.55 11.93 0.71
C LEU A 58 9.06 10.98 -0.40
N THR A 59 9.50 11.15 -1.66
CA THR A 59 9.35 10.07 -2.65
C THR A 59 10.08 8.80 -2.18
N ASP A 60 11.18 8.97 -1.45
CA ASP A 60 11.84 7.93 -0.68
C ASP A 60 11.24 7.83 0.73
N GLU A 61 11.32 6.64 1.32
CA GLU A 61 10.89 6.43 2.71
C GLU A 61 11.96 6.93 3.69
N LEU A 62 11.63 7.94 4.50
CA LEU A 62 12.56 8.63 5.41
C LEU A 62 12.09 8.55 6.87
N THR A 63 13.03 8.41 7.81
CA THR A 63 12.77 8.58 9.25
C THR A 63 12.68 10.05 9.63
N TRP A 64 12.12 10.35 10.82
CA TRP A 64 12.09 11.72 11.34
C TRP A 64 13.50 12.32 11.49
N SER A 65 14.46 11.55 11.99
CA SER A 65 15.88 11.94 12.05
C SER A 65 16.49 12.26 10.69
N GLN A 66 16.16 11.50 9.64
CA GLN A 66 16.61 11.79 8.28
C GLN A 66 15.95 13.05 7.70
N ILE A 67 14.66 13.25 7.98
CA ILE A 67 13.92 14.46 7.57
C ILE A 67 14.56 15.70 8.16
N LEU A 68 14.85 15.71 9.47
CA LEU A 68 15.52 16.85 10.13
C LEU A 68 16.93 17.13 9.60
N GLY A 69 17.58 16.13 8.97
CA GLY A 69 18.88 16.29 8.31
C GLY A 69 18.82 16.89 6.91
N LEU A 70 17.63 17.03 6.29
CA LEU A 70 17.49 17.57 4.95
C LEU A 70 17.85 19.06 4.90
N GLN A 71 18.49 19.49 3.81
CA GLN A 71 18.89 20.90 3.67
C GLN A 71 17.69 21.86 3.62
N CYS A 72 16.58 21.46 3.00
CA CYS A 72 15.36 22.27 2.91
C CYS A 72 14.67 22.51 4.25
N VAL A 73 14.92 21.65 5.25
CA VAL A 73 14.34 21.81 6.60
C VAL A 73 14.88 23.06 7.30
N LYS A 74 16.06 23.55 6.91
CA LYS A 74 16.63 24.80 7.45
C LYS A 74 15.87 26.05 7.06
N ASP A 75 15.02 25.96 6.03
CA ASP A 75 14.20 27.09 5.55
C ASP A 75 12.83 27.14 6.26
N PHE A 76 12.49 26.12 7.07
CA PHE A 76 11.35 26.17 7.97
C PHE A 76 11.72 26.94 9.24
N HIS A 77 10.73 27.55 9.90
CA HIS A 77 10.98 28.31 11.12
C HIS A 77 11.44 27.40 12.28
N ASP A 78 10.79 26.26 12.48
CA ASP A 78 11.24 25.23 13.44
C ASP A 78 10.81 23.80 13.06
N ALA A 79 11.20 22.84 13.90
CA ALA A 79 10.85 21.42 13.72
C ALA A 79 9.35 21.14 13.97
N GLU A 80 8.66 22.01 14.69
CA GLU A 80 7.25 21.86 15.03
C GLU A 80 6.35 22.18 13.84
N ASP A 81 6.74 23.17 13.03
CA ASP A 81 6.09 23.47 11.75
C ASP A 81 6.14 22.26 10.81
N ILE A 82 7.28 21.56 10.75
CA ILE A 82 7.47 20.37 9.93
C ILE A 82 6.61 19.22 10.47
N ARG A 83 6.59 19.04 11.79
CA ARG A 83 5.78 17.99 12.44
C ARG A 83 4.30 18.20 12.15
N SER A 84 3.81 19.44 12.33
CA SER A 84 2.41 19.82 12.09
C SER A 84 2.03 19.60 10.62
N LEU A 85 2.88 20.03 9.69
CA LEU A 85 2.69 19.78 8.26
C LEU A 85 2.61 18.27 7.93
N LEU A 86 3.53 17.45 8.47
CA LEU A 86 3.49 16.00 8.24
C LEU A 86 2.24 15.36 8.83
N GLU A 87 1.81 15.78 10.02
CA GLU A 87 0.58 15.28 10.64
C GLU A 87 -0.66 15.59 9.78
N GLU A 88 -0.80 16.84 9.30
CA GLU A 88 -1.88 17.21 8.38
C GLU A 88 -1.82 16.41 7.06
N LEU A 89 -0.62 16.17 6.52
CA LEU A 89 -0.45 15.38 5.31
C LEU A 89 -0.74 13.89 5.53
N VAL A 90 -0.48 13.37 6.73
CA VAL A 90 -0.84 12.00 7.11
C VAL A 90 -2.35 11.86 7.28
N ASP A 91 -3.00 12.81 7.94
CA ASP A 91 -4.46 12.82 8.13
C ASP A 91 -5.22 12.90 6.80
N THR A 92 -4.65 13.57 5.80
CA THR A 92 -5.20 13.63 4.44
C THR A 92 -4.80 12.45 3.54
N GLY A 93 -4.00 11.51 4.06
CA GLY A 93 -3.49 10.36 3.31
C GLY A 93 -2.56 10.73 2.15
N ALA A 94 -1.99 11.94 2.14
CA ALA A 94 -1.00 12.36 1.15
C ALA A 94 0.40 11.82 1.49
N VAL A 95 0.69 11.70 2.78
CA VAL A 95 1.89 11.06 3.33
C VAL A 95 1.48 9.81 4.11
N ILE A 96 2.20 8.72 3.88
CA ILE A 96 2.05 7.46 4.58
C ILE A 96 3.06 7.44 5.73
N ARG A 97 2.57 7.47 6.96
CA ARG A 97 3.38 7.18 8.16
C ARG A 97 3.41 5.68 8.41
N ARG A 98 4.58 5.05 8.29
CA ARG A 98 4.78 3.64 8.62
C ARG A 98 5.45 3.55 9.98
N THR A 99 4.72 3.05 10.97
CA THR A 99 5.36 2.50 12.17
C THR A 99 5.84 1.11 11.81
N ARG A 100 7.15 0.93 11.62
CA ARG A 100 7.70 -0.41 11.40
C ARG A 100 7.33 -1.24 12.63
N SER A 101 6.37 -2.15 12.47
CA SER A 101 6.16 -3.17 13.48
C SER A 101 7.43 -4.02 13.49
N VAL A 102 8.05 -4.18 14.66
CA VAL A 102 9.17 -5.10 14.85
C VAL A 102 8.77 -6.54 14.46
N THR A 103 7.48 -6.79 14.27
CA THR A 103 6.88 -8.03 13.78
C THR A 103 5.87 -7.76 12.66
N ALA A 104 6.23 -7.04 11.59
CA ALA A 104 5.43 -7.12 10.37
C ALA A 104 5.48 -8.58 9.87
N ALA A 105 4.50 -9.39 10.25
CA ALA A 105 4.42 -10.78 9.82
C ALA A 105 4.40 -10.79 8.30
N SER A 106 5.27 -11.58 7.69
CA SER A 106 5.27 -11.83 6.25
C SER A 106 3.86 -12.17 5.79
N PRO A 107 3.28 -11.41 4.83
CA PRO A 107 1.90 -11.62 4.43
C PRO A 107 1.74 -13.02 3.86
N VAL A 108 0.64 -13.68 4.23
CA VAL A 108 0.27 -15.00 3.75
C VAL A 108 -0.53 -14.85 2.49
N ILE A 109 0.11 -15.17 1.37
CA ILE A 109 -0.54 -15.19 0.07
C ILE A 109 -0.86 -16.63 -0.27
N ARG A 110 -2.13 -16.93 -0.51
CA ARG A 110 -2.55 -18.25 -0.99
C ARG A 110 -2.86 -18.21 -2.48
N LEU A 111 -2.07 -18.95 -3.25
CA LEU A 111 -2.30 -19.19 -4.68
C LEU A 111 -3.28 -20.35 -4.83
N VAL A 112 -4.43 -20.07 -5.47
CA VAL A 112 -5.38 -21.09 -5.90
C VAL A 112 -5.26 -21.25 -7.40
N GLY A 113 -4.90 -22.45 -7.85
CA GLY A 113 -4.67 -22.74 -9.26
C GLY A 113 -3.72 -23.91 -9.42
N ARG A 114 -3.88 -24.70 -10.49
CA ARG A 114 -3.15 -25.95 -10.77
C ARG A 114 -2.34 -25.92 -12.06
N GLY A 115 -2.26 -24.78 -12.71
CA GLY A 115 -1.66 -24.64 -14.03
C GLY A 115 -0.37 -23.83 -14.03
N PRO A 116 0.23 -23.66 -15.22
CA PRO A 116 1.50 -22.97 -15.39
C PRO A 116 1.48 -21.51 -14.91
N LEU A 117 0.31 -20.86 -14.85
CA LEU A 117 0.21 -19.49 -14.37
C LEU A 117 0.39 -19.43 -12.85
N SER A 118 -0.23 -20.36 -12.11
CA SER A 118 0.01 -20.53 -10.66
C SER A 118 1.48 -20.85 -10.37
N ASP A 119 2.14 -21.68 -11.19
CA ASP A 119 3.57 -21.97 -11.05
C ASP A 119 4.45 -20.73 -11.28
N ALA A 120 4.19 -19.99 -12.36
CA ALA A 120 4.95 -18.77 -12.68
C ALA A 120 4.76 -17.69 -11.60
N LEU A 121 3.54 -17.53 -11.09
CA LEU A 121 3.26 -16.60 -9.99
C LEU A 121 3.97 -17.02 -8.69
N ALA A 122 3.97 -18.32 -8.38
CA ALA A 122 4.69 -18.83 -7.21
C ALA A 122 6.18 -18.52 -7.30
N GLU A 123 6.79 -18.69 -8.48
CA GLU A 123 8.20 -18.39 -8.69
C GLU A 123 8.49 -16.88 -8.58
N ALA A 124 7.70 -16.05 -9.27
CA ALA A 124 7.88 -14.60 -9.23
C ALA A 124 7.74 -14.04 -7.80
N LEU A 125 6.81 -14.57 -7.00
CA LEU A 125 6.57 -14.12 -5.63
C LEU A 125 7.62 -14.57 -4.62
N ARG A 126 8.50 -15.54 -4.94
CA ARG A 126 9.60 -15.96 -4.04
C ARG A 126 10.60 -14.85 -3.75
N HIS A 127 10.67 -13.85 -4.62
CA HIS A 127 11.53 -12.68 -4.43
C HIS A 127 10.92 -11.63 -3.51
N THR A 128 9.74 -11.89 -2.94
CA THR A 128 9.07 -11.02 -1.97
C THR A 128 9.19 -11.61 -0.56
N SER A 129 8.88 -10.81 0.47
CA SER A 129 8.82 -11.29 1.85
C SER A 129 7.56 -12.11 2.17
N ALA A 130 6.67 -12.35 1.20
CA ALA A 130 5.40 -13.05 1.40
C ALA A 130 5.58 -14.56 1.62
N ARG A 131 4.76 -15.14 2.50
CA ARG A 131 4.67 -16.60 2.68
C ARG A 131 3.65 -17.17 1.70
N ILE A 132 4.14 -17.88 0.69
CA ILE A 132 3.30 -18.44 -0.37
C ILE A 132 2.75 -19.81 0.04
N GLN A 133 1.43 -19.94 0.08
CA GLN A 133 0.72 -21.21 0.24
C GLN A 133 0.06 -21.59 -1.07
N ARG A 134 0.15 -22.84 -1.48
CA ARG A 134 -0.51 -23.34 -2.70
C ARG A 134 -1.72 -24.19 -2.34
N SER A 135 -2.83 -24.01 -3.04
CA SER A 135 -4.06 -24.78 -2.84
C SER A 135 -4.75 -25.06 -4.17
N THR A 136 -5.48 -26.18 -4.23
CA THR A 136 -6.06 -26.73 -5.46
C THR A 136 -7.59 -26.69 -5.50
N GLN A 137 -8.21 -25.78 -4.73
CA GLN A 137 -9.66 -25.42 -4.65
C GLN A 137 -10.46 -26.00 -3.46
N SER A 138 -9.99 -27.05 -2.76
CA SER A 138 -10.75 -27.61 -1.61
C SER A 138 -10.17 -27.15 -0.27
N ALA A 139 -10.48 -25.91 0.11
CA ALA A 139 -10.20 -25.40 1.45
C ALA A 139 -11.54 -25.12 2.14
N HIS A 140 -11.98 -26.05 3.00
CA HIS A 140 -13.20 -25.89 3.81
C HIS A 140 -13.05 -24.69 4.75
N GLY A 141 -14.14 -23.97 5.02
CA GLY A 141 -14.18 -22.56 5.47
C GLY A 141 -13.19 -22.09 6.56
N LYS A 142 -12.71 -22.95 7.45
CA LYS A 142 -11.68 -22.59 8.45
C LYS A 142 -10.26 -22.41 7.88
N SER A 143 -10.00 -22.88 6.67
CA SER A 143 -8.66 -22.87 6.06
C SER A 143 -8.18 -21.47 5.65
N TRP A 144 -9.09 -20.50 5.54
CA TRP A 144 -8.80 -19.12 5.11
C TRP A 144 -8.46 -18.18 6.25
N GLN A 145 -8.65 -18.63 7.50
CA GLN A 145 -8.21 -17.91 8.68
C GLN A 145 -6.69 -17.74 8.59
N HIS A 146 -6.20 -16.49 8.71
CA HIS A 146 -4.78 -16.11 8.57
C HIS A 146 -4.24 -16.09 7.13
N VAL A 147 -5.09 -15.96 6.11
CA VAL A 147 -4.68 -15.63 4.74
C VAL A 147 -4.91 -14.14 4.51
N ASP A 148 -3.85 -13.41 4.16
CA ASP A 148 -3.91 -11.96 3.93
C ASP A 148 -4.37 -11.63 2.49
N LEU A 149 -4.11 -12.53 1.54
CA LEU A 149 -4.53 -12.40 0.14
C LEU A 149 -4.70 -13.78 -0.52
N ALA A 150 -5.79 -13.99 -1.24
CA ALA A 150 -5.93 -15.10 -2.18
C ALA A 150 -5.68 -14.63 -3.62
N ILE A 151 -4.89 -15.38 -4.39
CA ILE A 151 -4.74 -15.15 -5.84
C ILE A 151 -5.38 -16.32 -6.56
N LEU A 152 -6.37 -16.03 -7.41
CA LEU A 152 -7.14 -17.00 -8.18
C LEU A 152 -6.55 -17.08 -9.58
N ALA A 153 -5.83 -18.16 -9.85
CA ALA A 153 -5.10 -18.41 -11.09
C ALA A 153 -5.64 -19.63 -11.85
N ASP A 154 -5.29 -19.70 -13.14
CA ASP A 154 -5.56 -20.79 -14.09
C ASP A 154 -7.03 -21.01 -14.48
N ASP A 155 -7.99 -20.81 -13.58
CA ASP A 155 -9.40 -20.99 -13.89
C ASP A 155 -9.99 -19.77 -14.62
N LEU A 156 -10.64 -20.02 -15.76
CA LEU A 156 -11.35 -18.98 -16.52
C LEU A 156 -12.58 -18.45 -15.76
N ILE A 157 -13.24 -19.32 -15.00
CA ILE A 157 -14.42 -19.05 -14.18
C ILE A 157 -14.09 -19.42 -12.74
N ALA A 158 -14.18 -18.46 -11.82
CA ALA A 158 -13.93 -18.70 -10.42
C ALA A 158 -15.04 -19.58 -9.80
N ASP A 159 -14.65 -20.61 -9.05
CA ASP A 159 -15.58 -21.45 -8.31
C ASP A 159 -16.39 -20.59 -7.32
N THR A 160 -17.71 -20.55 -7.48
CA THR A 160 -18.61 -19.76 -6.62
C THR A 160 -18.52 -20.19 -5.16
N ARG A 161 -18.23 -21.46 -4.86
CA ARG A 161 -18.06 -21.95 -3.49
C ARG A 161 -16.81 -21.35 -2.84
N LEU A 162 -15.73 -21.27 -3.60
CA LEU A 162 -14.50 -20.61 -3.18
C LEU A 162 -14.73 -19.12 -2.97
N LEU A 163 -15.39 -18.42 -3.89
CA LEU A 163 -15.70 -16.99 -3.75
C LEU A 163 -16.54 -16.70 -2.51
N ARG A 164 -17.53 -17.54 -2.20
CA ARG A 164 -18.31 -17.43 -0.95
C ARG A 164 -17.44 -17.66 0.28
N ALA A 165 -16.61 -18.70 0.28
CA ALA A 165 -15.70 -18.96 1.40
C ALA A 165 -14.71 -17.81 1.66
N LEU A 166 -14.24 -17.14 0.60
CA LEU A 166 -13.38 -15.95 0.71
C LEU A 166 -14.15 -14.74 1.23
N ALA A 167 -15.39 -14.53 0.77
CA ALA A 167 -16.24 -13.45 1.26
C ALA A 167 -16.60 -13.65 2.74
N ASP A 168 -17.02 -14.85 3.14
CA ASP A 168 -17.38 -15.20 4.52
C ASP A 168 -16.18 -15.09 5.47
N ALA A 169 -14.96 -15.35 4.97
CA ALA A 169 -13.72 -15.20 5.72
C ALA A 169 -13.11 -13.79 5.63
N GLU A 170 -13.77 -12.84 4.95
CA GLU A 170 -13.30 -11.47 4.68
C GLU A 170 -11.90 -11.40 4.05
N VAL A 171 -11.53 -12.39 3.23
CA VAL A 171 -10.21 -12.46 2.60
C VAL A 171 -10.18 -11.67 1.28
N PRO A 172 -9.29 -10.66 1.15
CA PRO A 172 -9.00 -10.01 -0.12
C PRO A 172 -8.59 -11.01 -1.19
N HIS A 173 -9.06 -10.84 -2.43
CA HIS A 173 -8.70 -11.75 -3.50
C HIS A 173 -8.51 -11.09 -4.86
N LEU A 174 -7.48 -11.54 -5.58
CA LEU A 174 -7.08 -11.05 -6.90
C LEU A 174 -7.26 -12.15 -7.95
N SER A 175 -8.01 -11.87 -9.01
CA SER A 175 -8.06 -12.77 -10.17
C SER A 175 -6.86 -12.55 -11.09
N VAL A 176 -6.19 -13.61 -11.49
CA VAL A 176 -5.07 -13.56 -12.45
C VAL A 176 -5.27 -14.66 -13.49
N ARG A 177 -5.48 -14.30 -14.74
CA ARG A 177 -5.82 -15.25 -15.81
C ARG A 177 -4.96 -15.00 -17.03
N ALA A 178 -4.69 -16.05 -17.80
CA ALA A 178 -4.07 -15.93 -19.10
C ALA A 178 -5.07 -16.40 -20.15
N ARG A 179 -5.31 -15.58 -21.18
CA ARG A 179 -6.23 -15.90 -22.28
C ARG A 179 -5.65 -15.37 -23.58
N ASP A 180 -5.60 -16.21 -24.61
CA ASP A 180 -5.21 -15.82 -25.97
C ASP A 180 -3.87 -15.05 -26.02
N GLY A 181 -2.88 -15.52 -25.25
CA GLY A 181 -1.56 -14.88 -25.12
C GLY A 181 -1.52 -13.60 -24.29
N THR A 182 -2.65 -13.17 -23.73
CA THR A 182 -2.78 -11.97 -22.90
C THR A 182 -2.96 -12.34 -21.43
N GLY A 183 -2.18 -11.71 -20.55
CA GLY A 183 -2.38 -11.78 -19.11
C GLY A 183 -3.41 -10.75 -18.63
N LEU A 184 -4.39 -11.19 -17.86
CA LEU A 184 -5.41 -10.36 -17.22
C LEU A 184 -5.20 -10.40 -15.71
N ILE A 185 -4.93 -9.24 -15.11
CA ILE A 185 -4.85 -9.08 -13.66
C ILE A 185 -6.05 -8.24 -13.22
N GLY A 186 -6.87 -8.82 -12.36
CA GLY A 186 -8.05 -8.20 -11.82
C GLY A 186 -9.36 -8.94 -12.15
N PRO A 187 -10.44 -8.52 -11.47
CA PRO A 187 -10.49 -7.48 -10.44
C PRO A 187 -9.79 -7.91 -9.13
N MET A 188 -9.36 -6.90 -8.37
CA MET A 188 -9.02 -7.02 -6.95
C MET A 188 -10.30 -6.81 -6.15
N VAL A 189 -10.67 -7.80 -5.35
CA VAL A 189 -11.84 -7.75 -4.48
C VAL A 189 -11.39 -7.59 -3.03
N LEU A 190 -11.89 -6.53 -2.40
CA LEU A 190 -11.81 -6.24 -0.98
C LEU A 190 -13.21 -6.46 -0.37
N PRO A 191 -13.44 -7.56 0.37
CA PRO A 191 -14.72 -7.81 1.02
C PRO A 191 -15.19 -6.59 1.84
N GLY A 192 -16.46 -6.21 1.68
CA GLY A 192 -17.04 -5.04 2.34
C GLY A 192 -16.71 -3.67 1.73
N ILE A 193 -15.75 -3.58 0.79
CA ILE A 193 -15.33 -2.30 0.17
C ILE A 193 -15.63 -2.29 -1.34
N THR A 194 -15.36 -3.37 -2.06
CA THR A 194 -15.58 -3.48 -3.50
C THR A 194 -16.66 -4.51 -3.81
N SER A 195 -17.38 -4.35 -4.93
CA SER A 195 -18.32 -5.37 -5.42
C SER A 195 -17.62 -6.71 -5.63
N CYS A 196 -18.21 -7.80 -5.13
CA CYS A 196 -17.68 -9.14 -5.29
C CYS A 196 -17.65 -9.58 -6.77
N LEU A 197 -16.82 -10.57 -7.09
CA LEU A 197 -16.77 -11.24 -8.40
C LEU A 197 -18.04 -12.03 -8.77
N VAL A 198 -19.02 -12.09 -7.86
CA VAL A 198 -20.29 -12.78 -8.06
C VAL A 198 -21.31 -11.74 -8.51
N SER A 199 -21.54 -11.65 -9.81
CA SER A 199 -22.80 -11.11 -10.31
C SER A 199 -23.91 -12.13 -10.02
N HIS A 200 -25.01 -11.66 -9.43
CA HIS A 200 -26.22 -12.46 -9.22
C HIS A 200 -26.79 -13.01 -10.54
#